data_AF-A0A8T4NFY3-F1
#
_entry.id   AF-A0A8T4NFY3-F1
#
_cell.length_a   1.000
_cell.length_b   1.000
_cell.length_c   1.000
_cell.angle_alpha   90.00
_cell.angle_beta   90.00
_cell.angle_gamma   90.00
#
_symmetry.space_group_name_H-M   'P 1'
#
loop_
_entity.id
_entity.type
_entity.pdbx_description
1 polymer ?
#
loop_
_entity_poly.entity_id
_entity_poly.type
_entity_poly.pdbx_seq_one_letter_code
_entity_poly.pdbx_strand_id
1 'polypeptide(L)'
;MSIYKVPGKERMVDALEDGKIVRVSESYALREGLIVLRRQQDAEPPSASTIAARRVDDVKIAPFETLRKPLPKHKNAVISSLVDNFHWIILEKRRSKHLTRKQFADALGASEHEIKLIENGVLPSDDYILISKAEKYLGVNLRKDGSSFNPPKFSYREKREGEVQGAHKYEDVKNEEDFIDLDDES
;
A
#
# COMPACT_ATOMS: atom_id res chain seq x y z
N MET A 1 -20.18 -6.67 -45.74
CA MET A 1 -20.35 -5.26 -45.29
C MET A 1 -18.96 -4.65 -45.17
N SER A 2 -18.60 -3.77 -46.11
CA SER A 2 -17.28 -3.14 -46.16
C SER A 2 -17.33 -1.83 -45.37
N ILE A 3 -16.53 -1.74 -44.31
CA ILE A 3 -16.48 -0.58 -43.41
C ILE A 3 -15.60 0.48 -44.10
N TYR A 4 -16.22 1.52 -44.66
CA TYR A 4 -15.48 2.64 -45.23
C TYR A 4 -14.81 3.42 -44.09
N LYS A 5 -13.47 3.31 -44.01
CA LYS A 5 -12.62 4.05 -43.08
C LYS A 5 -12.54 5.50 -43.57
N VAL A 6 -13.04 6.44 -42.76
CA VAL A 6 -13.02 7.87 -43.06
C VAL A 6 -11.56 8.34 -43.23
N PRO A 7 -11.16 8.88 -44.40
CA PRO A 7 -9.83 9.42 -44.59
C PRO A 7 -9.77 10.83 -43.98
N GLY A 8 -9.23 10.96 -42.77
CA GLY A 8 -9.20 12.29 -42.15
C GLY A 8 -8.72 12.34 -40.71
N LYS A 9 -7.45 11.97 -40.50
CA LYS A 9 -6.51 12.38 -39.43
C LYS A 9 -5.60 11.18 -39.15
N GLU A 10 -4.39 11.23 -39.69
CA GLU A 10 -3.36 10.29 -39.26
C GLU A 10 -3.03 10.57 -37.80
N ARG A 11 -3.11 9.53 -36.98
CA ARG A 11 -2.78 9.61 -35.57
C ARG A 11 -1.28 9.82 -35.42
N MET A 12 -0.89 10.96 -34.86
CA MET A 12 0.52 11.28 -34.61
C MET A 12 0.97 10.63 -33.29
N VAL A 13 2.18 10.07 -33.29
CA VAL A 13 2.79 9.42 -32.13
C VAL A 13 4.23 9.91 -31.96
N ASP A 14 4.71 9.90 -30.73
CA ASP A 14 6.13 10.13 -30.44
C ASP A 14 6.86 8.77 -30.49
N ALA A 15 7.84 8.64 -31.37
CA ALA A 15 8.63 7.43 -31.60
C ALA A 15 10.13 7.69 -31.40
N LEU A 16 10.89 6.62 -31.15
CA LEU A 16 12.35 6.69 -31.00
C LEU A 16 13.04 6.27 -32.30
N GLU A 17 13.78 7.19 -32.91
CA GLU A 17 14.57 6.98 -34.14
C GLU A 17 16.01 7.44 -33.87
N ASP A 18 16.99 6.55 -33.98
CA ASP A 18 18.42 6.83 -33.73
C ASP A 18 18.72 7.52 -32.38
N GLY A 19 17.98 7.13 -31.33
CA GLY A 19 18.12 7.70 -29.99
C GLY A 19 17.51 9.11 -29.83
N LYS A 20 16.80 9.61 -30.84
CA LYS A 20 16.05 10.88 -30.80
C LYS A 20 14.55 10.60 -30.79
N ILE A 21 13.79 11.46 -30.10
CA ILE A 21 12.33 11.39 -30.09
C ILE A 21 11.81 12.22 -31.26
N VAL A 22 11.12 11.56 -32.19
CA VAL A 22 10.53 12.17 -33.39
C VAL A 22 9.01 11.99 -33.38
N ARG A 23 8.30 12.98 -33.91
CA ARG A 23 6.83 12.95 -34.01
C ARG A 23 6.42 12.55 -35.42
N VAL A 24 5.89 11.35 -35.57
CA VAL A 24 5.56 10.73 -36.86
C VAL A 24 4.14 10.18 -36.85
N SER A 25 3.60 9.82 -37.99
CA SER A 25 2.32 9.11 -38.05
C SER A 25 2.46 7.67 -37.52
N GLU A 26 1.42 7.16 -36.89
CA GLU A 26 1.42 5.79 -36.33
C GLU A 26 1.67 4.73 -37.43
N SER A 27 1.14 4.97 -38.64
CA SER A 27 1.38 4.11 -39.81
C SER A 27 2.86 4.09 -40.21
N TYR A 28 3.54 5.24 -40.18
CA TYR A 28 4.97 5.34 -40.45
C TYR A 28 5.78 4.58 -39.39
N ALA A 29 5.53 4.84 -38.10
CA ALA A 29 6.24 4.18 -37.01
C ALA A 29 6.11 2.65 -37.07
N LEU A 30 4.92 2.12 -37.38
CA LEU A 30 4.69 0.69 -37.51
C LEU A 30 5.39 0.08 -38.74
N ARG A 31 5.43 0.80 -39.86
CA ARG A 31 6.08 0.32 -41.09
C ARG A 31 7.60 0.28 -40.93
N GLU A 32 8.19 1.29 -40.30
CA GLU A 32 9.63 1.37 -40.06
C GLU A 32 10.07 0.62 -38.79
N GLY A 33 9.13 0.06 -38.01
CA GLY A 33 9.43 -0.68 -36.79
C GLY A 33 9.95 0.18 -35.63
N LEU A 34 9.63 1.48 -35.62
CA LEU A 34 10.05 2.40 -34.56
C LEU A 34 9.30 2.12 -33.24
N ILE A 35 10.02 2.24 -32.12
CA ILE A 35 9.42 2.07 -30.79
C ILE A 35 8.56 3.29 -30.46
N VAL A 36 7.25 3.07 -30.32
CA VAL A 36 6.28 4.13 -29.93
C VAL A 36 6.31 4.32 -28.42
N LEU A 37 6.64 5.53 -27.96
CA LEU A 37 6.79 5.84 -26.54
C LEU A 37 5.47 6.27 -25.88
N ARG A 38 4.77 7.21 -26.51
CA ARG A 38 3.52 7.77 -25.99
C ARG A 38 2.51 7.94 -27.10
N ARG A 39 1.41 7.22 -26.96
CA ARG A 39 0.20 7.44 -27.75
C ARG A 39 -0.53 8.61 -27.11
N GLN A 40 -0.54 9.79 -27.74
CA GLN A 40 -1.48 10.83 -27.32
C GLN A 40 -2.87 10.22 -27.54
N GLN A 41 -3.55 9.85 -26.46
CA GLN A 41 -4.99 9.74 -26.53
C GLN A 41 -5.45 11.12 -26.98
N ASP A 42 -6.23 11.18 -28.05
CA ASP A 42 -6.90 12.40 -28.45
C ASP A 42 -7.59 12.90 -27.20
N ALA A 43 -7.01 13.93 -26.59
CA ALA A 43 -7.59 14.58 -25.45
C ALA A 43 -8.81 15.28 -26.04
N GLU A 44 -9.92 14.56 -26.08
CA GLU A 44 -11.25 15.15 -26.07
C GLU A 44 -11.12 16.35 -25.11
N PRO A 45 -11.26 17.60 -25.59
CA PRO A 45 -11.25 18.73 -24.68
C PRO A 45 -12.30 18.39 -23.63
N PRO A 46 -11.95 18.39 -22.33
CA PRO A 46 -12.89 17.97 -21.31
C PRO A 46 -14.17 18.74 -21.53
N SER A 47 -15.27 18.03 -21.82
CA SER A 47 -16.56 18.65 -22.07
C SER A 47 -16.80 19.65 -20.94
N ALA A 48 -17.03 20.91 -21.29
CA ALA A 48 -17.08 22.04 -20.36
C ALA A 48 -18.10 21.86 -19.21
N SER A 49 -18.92 20.81 -19.24
CA SER A 49 -19.93 20.45 -18.25
C SER A 49 -19.43 19.63 -17.04
N THR A 50 -18.22 19.06 -17.02
CA THR A 50 -17.73 18.27 -15.86
C THR A 50 -16.64 18.94 -15.01
N ILE A 51 -16.22 20.17 -15.35
CA ILE A 51 -15.31 20.97 -14.51
C ILE A 51 -16.10 21.97 -13.62
N ALA A 52 -17.42 22.07 -13.78
CA ALA A 52 -18.26 22.80 -12.86
C ALA A 52 -18.51 21.96 -11.58
N ALA A 53 -18.05 22.46 -10.44
CA ALA A 53 -18.41 22.06 -9.07
C ALA A 53 -17.59 20.95 -8.36
N ARG A 54 -16.26 20.95 -8.52
CA ARG A 54 -15.41 20.76 -7.33
C ARG A 54 -14.86 22.13 -6.94
N ARG A 55 -15.62 22.87 -6.14
CA ARG A 55 -15.15 24.08 -5.46
C ARG A 55 -13.93 23.69 -4.63
N VAL A 56 -12.74 24.11 -5.07
CA VAL A 56 -11.48 24.02 -4.33
C VAL A 56 -11.30 25.29 -3.47
N ASP A 57 -12.40 26.01 -3.20
CA ASP A 57 -12.35 27.35 -2.59
C ASP A 57 -11.97 27.33 -1.10
N ASP A 58 -11.93 26.15 -0.46
CA ASP A 58 -11.60 26.01 0.97
C ASP A 58 -10.28 25.30 1.26
N VAL A 59 -9.47 24.99 0.25
CA VAL A 59 -8.09 24.55 0.53
C VAL A 59 -7.28 25.81 0.81
N LYS A 60 -7.19 26.19 2.10
CA LYS A 60 -6.25 27.20 2.59
C LYS A 60 -4.83 26.73 2.27
N ILE A 61 -4.35 27.08 1.08
CA ILE A 61 -2.96 26.87 0.68
C ILE A 61 -2.13 27.64 1.69
N ALA A 62 -1.32 26.90 2.46
CA ALA A 62 -0.47 27.52 3.47
C ALA A 62 0.40 28.60 2.80
N PRO A 63 0.56 29.79 3.42
CA PRO A 63 1.34 30.87 2.83
C PRO A 63 2.76 30.39 2.52
N PHE A 64 3.34 30.90 1.43
CA PHE A 64 4.62 30.45 0.88
C PHE A 64 5.77 30.50 1.90
N GLU A 65 5.72 31.42 2.87
CA GLU A 65 6.64 31.48 4.02
C GLU A 65 6.62 30.20 4.88
N THR A 66 5.52 29.45 4.91
CA THR A 66 5.39 28.18 5.65
C THR A 66 6.17 27.06 4.96
N LEU A 67 6.28 27.10 3.63
CA LEU A 67 7.02 26.10 2.84
C LEU A 67 8.54 26.30 2.90
N ARG A 68 9.01 27.50 3.28
CA ARG A 68 10.43 27.80 3.49
C ARG A 68 10.94 27.43 4.87
N LYS A 69 10.06 27.11 5.82
CA LYS A 69 10.51 26.63 7.12
C LYS A 69 11.14 25.25 6.92
N PRO A 70 12.38 25.01 7.36
CA PRO A 70 12.92 23.66 7.35
C PRO A 70 11.96 22.78 8.14
N LEU A 71 11.60 21.62 7.58
CA LEU A 71 10.74 20.65 8.27
C LEU A 71 11.23 20.53 9.71
N PRO A 72 10.36 20.72 10.73
CA PRO A 72 10.76 20.52 12.09
C PRO A 72 11.35 19.12 12.16
N LYS A 73 12.65 19.03 12.49
CA LYS A 73 13.28 17.75 12.82
C LYS A 73 12.57 17.29 14.07
N HIS A 74 11.45 16.60 13.91
CA HIS A 74 10.80 15.87 14.98
C HIS A 74 11.85 14.86 15.45
N LYS A 75 12.59 15.24 16.50
CA LYS A 75 13.41 14.30 17.23
C LYS A 75 12.40 13.39 17.90
N ASN A 76 12.16 12.22 17.32
CA ASN A 76 11.32 11.21 17.95
C ASN A 76 11.94 10.95 19.33
N ALA A 77 11.25 11.38 20.39
CA ALA A 77 11.72 11.22 21.77
C ALA A 77 11.99 9.74 22.12
N VAL A 78 11.36 8.84 21.37
CA VAL A 78 11.55 7.38 21.46
C VAL A 78 12.98 7.01 21.10
N ILE A 79 13.54 7.55 20.01
CA ILE A 79 14.88 7.20 19.53
C ILE A 79 15.93 7.48 20.60
N SER A 80 15.79 8.58 21.35
CA SER A 80 16.71 8.89 22.45
C SER A 80 16.68 7.89 23.60
N SER A 81 15.59 7.14 23.77
CA SER A 81 15.47 6.08 24.79
C SER A 81 15.98 4.71 24.32
N LEU A 82 16.21 4.53 23.02
CA LEU A 82 16.66 3.28 22.43
C LEU A 82 18.19 3.19 22.41
N VAL A 83 18.71 1.97 22.47
CA VAL A 83 20.14 1.70 22.33
C VAL A 83 20.68 2.25 21.02
N ASP A 84 21.94 2.67 21.06
CA ASP A 84 22.61 3.14 19.86
C ASP A 84 22.64 2.00 18.83
N ASN A 85 22.38 2.32 17.56
CA ASN A 85 22.27 1.35 16.48
C ASN A 85 21.17 0.28 16.65
N PHE A 86 20.07 0.58 17.37
CA PHE A 86 18.92 -0.35 17.51
C PHE A 86 18.46 -0.98 16.18
N HIS A 87 18.50 -0.21 15.08
CA HIS A 87 18.11 -0.67 13.75
C HIS A 87 18.97 -1.84 13.23
N TRP A 88 20.27 -1.87 13.56
CA TRP A 88 21.16 -2.99 13.21
C TRP A 88 20.82 -4.24 14.01
N ILE A 89 20.51 -4.07 15.30
CA ILE A 89 20.13 -5.18 16.18
C ILE A 89 18.84 -5.84 15.65
N ILE A 90 17.84 -5.03 15.26
CA ILE A 90 16.61 -5.54 14.66
C ILE A 90 16.91 -6.28 13.35
N LEU A 91 17.71 -5.68 12.47
CA LEU A 91 18.06 -6.26 11.17
C LEU A 91 18.80 -7.60 11.33
N GLU A 92 19.80 -7.65 12.19
CA GLU A 92 20.60 -8.84 12.49
C GLU A 92 19.73 -9.95 13.08
N LYS A 93 18.92 -9.63 14.09
CA LYS A 93 18.04 -10.61 14.75
C LYS A 93 16.98 -11.15 13.80
N ARG A 94 16.38 -10.32 12.96
CA ARG A 94 15.45 -10.80 11.93
C ARG A 94 16.15 -11.77 10.97
N ARG A 95 17.35 -11.42 10.50
CA ARG A 95 18.14 -12.28 9.59
C ARG A 95 18.54 -13.59 10.26
N SER A 96 18.89 -13.57 11.55
CA SER A 96 19.21 -14.79 12.32
C SER A 96 18.02 -15.75 12.43
N LYS A 97 16.79 -15.24 12.36
CA LYS A 97 15.57 -16.04 12.32
C LYS A 97 15.12 -16.42 10.90
N HIS A 98 15.90 -16.07 9.87
CA HIS A 98 15.59 -16.30 8.46
C HIS A 98 14.23 -15.73 7.99
N LEU A 99 13.77 -14.66 8.64
CA LEU A 99 12.48 -14.04 8.29
C LEU A 99 12.66 -13.00 7.20
N THR A 100 11.77 -13.03 6.19
CA THR A 100 11.64 -11.91 5.25
C THR A 100 11.04 -10.68 5.93
N ARG A 101 11.17 -9.49 5.31
CA ARG A 101 10.54 -8.27 5.85
C ARG A 101 9.03 -8.40 5.92
N LYS A 102 8.42 -8.98 4.89
CA LYS A 102 6.98 -9.25 4.82
C LYS A 102 6.52 -10.14 5.98
N GLN A 103 7.15 -11.31 6.18
CA GLN A 103 6.80 -12.21 7.29
C GLN A 103 6.98 -11.56 8.66
N PHE A 104 8.02 -10.74 8.83
CA PHE A 104 8.23 -10.02 10.08
C PHE A 104 7.18 -8.93 10.30
N ALA A 105 6.78 -8.22 9.25
CA ALA A 105 5.71 -7.24 9.28
C ALA A 105 4.37 -7.89 9.63
N ASP A 106 4.04 -9.01 9.00
CA ASP A 106 2.82 -9.80 9.26
C ASP A 106 2.79 -10.27 10.73
N ALA A 107 3.91 -10.74 11.26
CA ALA A 107 4.01 -11.16 12.66
C ALA A 107 3.82 -10.03 13.67
N LEU A 108 4.14 -8.79 13.30
CA LEU A 108 3.99 -7.60 14.14
C LEU A 108 2.64 -6.88 13.93
N GLY A 109 1.88 -7.26 12.90
CA GLY A 109 0.70 -6.53 12.45
C GLY A 109 1.04 -5.13 11.99
N ALA A 110 2.14 -4.99 11.25
CA ALA A 110 2.64 -3.74 10.68
C ALA A 110 2.82 -3.87 9.17
N SER A 111 3.04 -2.76 8.47
CA SER A 111 3.34 -2.76 7.04
C SER A 111 4.82 -3.07 6.77
N GLU A 112 5.12 -3.67 5.61
CA GLU A 112 6.51 -3.90 5.19
C GLU A 112 7.32 -2.60 5.11
N HIS A 113 6.65 -1.50 4.74
CA HIS A 113 7.25 -0.18 4.66
C HIS A 113 7.75 0.30 6.03
N GLU A 114 6.96 0.13 7.09
CA GLU A 114 7.36 0.51 8.45
C GLU A 114 8.56 -0.30 8.94
N ILE A 115 8.60 -1.61 8.65
CA ILE A 115 9.77 -2.45 8.97
C ILE A 115 11.01 -1.95 8.22
N LYS A 116 10.87 -1.59 6.94
CA LYS A 116 11.97 -1.02 6.15
C LYS A 116 12.47 0.30 6.75
N LEU A 117 11.58 1.18 7.22
CA LEU A 117 11.96 2.43 7.87
C LEU A 117 12.75 2.16 9.16
N ILE A 118 12.26 1.24 9.99
CA ILE A 118 12.90 0.87 11.26
C ILE A 118 14.30 0.32 11.04
N GLU A 119 14.48 -0.58 10.08
CA GLU A 119 15.79 -1.12 9.72
C GLU A 119 16.76 -0.06 9.18
N ASN A 120 16.24 1.06 8.67
CA ASN A 120 17.03 2.22 8.24
C ASN A 120 17.21 3.26 9.36
N GLY A 121 16.75 2.99 10.58
CA GLY A 121 16.88 3.89 11.72
C GLY A 121 15.82 5.00 11.79
N VAL A 122 14.76 4.91 10.99
CA VAL A 122 13.64 5.87 10.99
C VAL A 122 12.42 5.21 11.63
N LEU A 123 11.82 5.86 12.62
CA LEU A 123 10.59 5.36 13.25
C LEU A 123 9.35 6.09 12.70
N PRO A 124 8.29 5.34 12.28
CA PRO A 124 7.00 5.88 11.87
C PRO A 124 6.13 6.21 13.09
N SER A 125 5.10 7.05 12.92
CA SER A 125 4.32 7.77 13.95
C SER A 125 3.69 7.00 15.14
N ASP A 126 3.91 5.70 15.28
CA ASP A 126 3.52 4.84 16.42
C ASP A 126 4.73 4.06 17.00
N ASP A 127 5.86 4.76 17.14
CA ASP A 127 7.19 4.25 17.48
C ASP A 127 7.19 3.24 18.65
N TYR A 128 6.50 3.54 19.75
CA TYR A 128 6.60 2.76 21.00
C TYR A 128 5.95 1.38 20.91
N ILE A 129 4.79 1.29 20.27
CA ILE A 129 4.03 0.04 20.18
C ILE A 129 4.78 -0.92 19.28
N LEU A 130 5.28 -0.42 18.14
CA LEU A 130 5.99 -1.23 17.16
C LEU A 130 7.32 -1.74 17.71
N ILE A 131 8.10 -0.89 18.39
CA ILE A 131 9.34 -1.32 19.05
C ILE A 131 9.06 -2.37 20.12
N SER A 132 8.06 -2.17 20.99
CA SER A 132 7.74 -3.14 22.05
C SER A 132 7.33 -4.51 21.49
N LYS A 133 6.57 -4.52 20.39
CA LYS A 133 6.22 -5.75 19.67
C LYS A 133 7.47 -6.42 19.07
N ALA A 134 8.36 -5.63 18.46
CA ALA A 134 9.60 -6.13 17.88
C ALA A 134 10.54 -6.72 18.94
N GLU A 135 10.72 -6.06 20.09
CA GLU A 135 11.47 -6.55 21.24
C GLU A 135 10.95 -7.92 21.71
N LYS A 136 9.63 -8.03 21.91
CA LYS A 136 8.98 -9.26 22.35
C LYS A 136 9.13 -10.39 21.33
N TYR A 137 8.94 -10.08 20.04
CA TYR A 137 9.02 -11.10 18.98
C TYR A 137 10.46 -11.57 18.74
N LEU A 138 11.43 -10.65 18.77
CA LEU A 138 12.85 -10.96 18.55
C LEU A 138 13.53 -11.49 19.82
N GLY A 139 12.99 -11.22 21.01
CA GLY A 139 13.58 -11.59 22.29
C GLY A 139 14.81 -10.75 22.62
N VAL A 140 14.79 -9.46 22.29
CA VAL A 140 15.88 -8.51 22.54
C VAL A 140 15.39 -7.30 23.32
N ASN A 141 16.31 -6.66 24.03
CA ASN A 141 16.07 -5.39 24.69
C ASN A 141 16.70 -4.28 23.84
N LEU A 142 15.88 -3.36 23.35
CA LEU A 142 16.30 -2.24 22.51
C LEU A 142 16.33 -0.93 23.31
N ARG A 143 16.00 -0.93 24.60
CA ARG A 143 16.02 0.28 25.45
C ARG A 143 17.31 0.40 26.24
N LYS A 144 17.78 1.65 26.42
CA LYS A 144 19.03 1.93 27.16
C LYS A 144 18.93 1.66 28.66
N ASP A 145 17.73 1.84 29.21
CA ASP A 145 17.45 1.65 30.64
C ASP A 145 17.37 0.17 31.05
N GLY A 146 17.41 -0.75 30.08
CA GLY A 146 17.27 -2.18 30.34
C GLY A 146 15.85 -2.58 30.77
N SER A 147 14.88 -1.65 30.77
CA SER A 147 13.52 -1.96 31.17
C SER A 147 12.80 -2.66 30.01
N SER A 148 12.46 -3.94 30.17
CA SER A 148 11.53 -4.58 29.23
C SER A 148 10.16 -3.95 29.44
N PHE A 149 9.60 -3.31 28.42
CA PHE A 149 8.21 -2.83 28.49
C PHE A 149 7.29 -4.04 28.53
N ASN A 150 7.01 -4.53 29.73
CA ASN A 150 5.89 -5.43 29.96
C ASN A 150 4.69 -4.49 30.06
N PRO A 151 3.91 -4.26 28.98
CA PRO A 151 2.74 -3.41 29.10
C PRO A 151 1.94 -3.95 30.29
N PRO A 152 1.47 -3.09 31.21
CA PRO A 152 0.58 -3.56 32.26
C PRO A 152 -0.49 -4.38 31.54
N LYS A 153 -0.60 -5.66 31.90
CA LYS A 153 -1.65 -6.52 31.35
C LYS A 153 -2.94 -5.80 31.70
N PHE A 154 -3.48 -5.02 30.78
CA PHE A 154 -4.85 -4.59 30.82
C PHE A 154 -5.61 -5.90 30.71
N SER A 155 -5.85 -6.53 31.86
CA SER A 155 -6.88 -7.52 31.98
C SER A 155 -8.11 -6.79 31.48
N TYR A 156 -8.51 -7.08 30.24
CA TYR A 156 -9.85 -6.77 29.80
C TYR A 156 -10.71 -7.32 30.93
N ARG A 157 -11.31 -6.40 31.67
CA ARG A 157 -12.34 -6.72 32.62
C ARG A 157 -13.42 -7.28 31.70
N GLU A 158 -13.40 -8.59 31.55
CA GLU A 158 -14.35 -9.41 30.83
C GLU A 158 -15.68 -9.05 31.49
N LYS A 159 -16.33 -8.01 30.97
CA LYS A 159 -17.73 -7.73 31.25
C LYS A 159 -18.46 -8.88 30.59
N ARG A 160 -18.48 -10.00 31.30
CA ARG A 160 -19.36 -11.11 31.06
C ARG A 160 -20.76 -10.53 30.95
N GLU A 161 -21.28 -10.61 29.74
CA GLU A 161 -22.55 -11.27 29.47
C GLU A 161 -23.69 -10.81 30.39
N GLY A 162 -24.20 -9.62 30.11
CA GLY A 162 -25.60 -9.30 30.33
C GLY A 162 -26.35 -9.47 29.01
N GLU A 163 -27.03 -10.61 28.87
CA GLU A 163 -28.21 -10.86 28.03
C GLU A 163 -28.32 -10.16 26.66
N VAL A 164 -28.02 -10.90 25.59
CA VAL A 164 -28.81 -10.80 24.37
C VAL A 164 -29.43 -12.17 24.10
N GLN A 165 -30.55 -12.43 24.78
CA GLN A 165 -31.50 -13.44 24.33
C GLN A 165 -32.14 -12.92 23.04
N GLY A 166 -31.62 -13.36 21.90
CA GLY A 166 -32.14 -13.01 20.58
C GLY A 166 -31.88 -14.15 19.63
N ALA A 167 -32.68 -15.20 19.76
CA ALA A 167 -32.63 -16.42 18.95
C ALA A 167 -32.69 -16.12 17.45
N HIS A 168 -31.61 -16.43 16.72
CA HIS A 168 -31.68 -16.69 15.29
C HIS A 168 -31.66 -18.21 15.09
N LYS A 169 -32.86 -18.79 14.95
CA LYS A 169 -33.05 -20.11 14.36
C LYS A 169 -32.59 -20.05 12.91
N TYR A 170 -31.55 -20.80 12.56
CA TYR A 170 -31.33 -21.23 11.19
C TYR A 170 -31.96 -22.61 11.07
N GLU A 171 -33.01 -22.70 10.25
CA GLU A 171 -33.58 -23.98 9.84
C GLU A 171 -32.61 -24.66 8.89
N ASP A 172 -32.30 -25.92 9.21
CA ASP A 172 -31.58 -26.87 8.38
C ASP A 172 -32.28 -27.01 7.01
N VAL A 173 -31.70 -26.43 5.97
CA VAL A 173 -32.03 -26.79 4.59
C VAL A 173 -31.28 -28.08 4.27
N LYS A 174 -32.00 -29.20 4.41
CA LYS A 174 -31.59 -30.49 3.84
C LYS A 174 -31.48 -30.33 2.32
N ASN A 175 -30.25 -30.30 1.81
CA ASN A 175 -29.99 -30.61 0.42
C ASN A 175 -30.02 -32.13 0.27
N GLU A 176 -31.14 -32.65 -0.21
CA GLU A 176 -31.19 -33.98 -0.80
C GLU A 176 -30.45 -33.88 -2.14
N GLU A 177 -29.29 -34.52 -2.21
CA GLU A 177 -28.58 -34.75 -3.46
C GLU A 177 -29.43 -35.72 -4.29
N ASP A 178 -30.08 -35.17 -5.33
CA ASP A 178 -30.65 -35.97 -6.41
C ASP A 178 -29.52 -36.67 -7.17
N PHE A 179 -29.30 -37.90 -6.72
CA PHE A 179 -28.57 -38.97 -7.36
C PHE A 179 -29.20 -39.26 -8.74
N ILE A 180 -28.61 -38.72 -9.81
CA ILE A 180 -28.93 -39.11 -11.18
C ILE A 180 -28.02 -40.29 -11.54
N ASP A 181 -28.58 -41.49 -11.47
CA ASP A 181 -28.04 -42.67 -12.15
C ASP A 181 -28.22 -42.49 -13.67
N LEU A 182 -27.13 -42.12 -14.33
CA LEU A 182 -26.96 -42.25 -15.77
C LEU A 182 -25.84 -43.24 -15.99
N ASP A 183 -26.20 -44.48 -16.29
CA ASP A 183 -25.47 -45.34 -17.23
C ASP A 183 -26.34 -46.59 -17.51
N ASP A 184 -27.20 -46.45 -18.52
CA ASP A 184 -27.90 -47.52 -19.20
C ASP A 184 -27.41 -47.56 -20.66
N GLU A 185 -27.03 -48.77 -21.11
CA GLU A 185 -26.81 -49.25 -22.49
C GLU A 185 -25.82 -48.48 -23.41
N SER A 186 -24.78 -49.08 -23.98
CA SER A 186 -24.81 -50.27 -24.86
C SER A 186 -23.41 -50.71 -25.31
#